data_AF-A0A8D0L261-F1
#
_entry.id   AF-A0A8D0L261-F1
#
_cell.length_a   1.000
_cell.length_b   1.000
_cell.length_c   1.000
_cell.angle_alpha   90.00
_cell.angle_beta   90.00
_cell.angle_gamma   90.00
#
_symmetry.space_group_name_H-M   'P 1'
#
loop_
_entity.id
_entity.type
_entity.pdbx_description
1 polymer ?
#
loop_
_entity_poly.entity_id
_entity_poly.type
_entity_poly.pdbx_seq_one_letter_code
_entity_poly.pdbx_strand_id
1 'polypeptide(L)'
;CISTFKGDQKMDPEAVLECLKSHHLFAKAKICIAKSLPELQSPAGTANVWAVMAAIVLFSGGVDDIQKLIACLRRTTSTFSLLVVTELLYHMATLLHAMRETGIHISNRIHYNIFYSLYLLENSNHCTAMINAEIKYPGIKLTHEQQRILNHEIVPGQVMKIMAFAGTGKTLTLIKYSEKWSRLKFLYVAFNKSIVQQAKQVFPTNVTCKTFHGLAYEGVGKDYRKNGNLHNGKVTSYAVSFVLQNCPGQSRFIRAKTVVKTLEAFVASADESISVEHTPIWCRNTKGEQVLVAAEEKRIIVEEAQRIWDTMKTLNRSKQAPYKITHDGYLKLWQLKKPSLSKYDAVFVDEAQDCTRGFEQTDSENLVLCYGPVGLRERSEP
;
A
#
# COMPACT_ATOMS: atom_id res chain seq x y z
N CYS A 1 27.95 -15.79 -10.60
CA CYS A 1 27.79 -17.22 -10.93
C CYS A 1 27.23 -17.39 -12.35
N ILE A 2 28.07 -17.23 -13.38
CA ILE A 2 27.71 -17.47 -14.81
C ILE A 2 28.32 -18.82 -15.29
N SER A 3 28.91 -19.61 -14.40
CA SER A 3 29.77 -20.75 -14.75
C SER A 3 29.09 -22.13 -14.78
N THR A 4 27.76 -22.21 -14.77
CA THR A 4 27.04 -23.50 -14.87
C THR A 4 25.91 -23.46 -15.90
N PHE A 5 26.14 -22.84 -17.06
CA PHE A 5 25.42 -23.24 -18.29
C PHE A 5 26.18 -24.41 -18.92
N LYS A 6 26.09 -25.61 -18.33
CA LYS A 6 26.42 -26.83 -19.07
C LYS A 6 25.27 -27.05 -20.04
N GLY A 7 25.55 -26.73 -21.31
CA GLY A 7 24.58 -26.74 -22.40
C GLY A 7 23.82 -28.05 -22.47
N ASP A 8 22.50 -27.93 -22.48
CA ASP A 8 21.66 -29.02 -22.94
C ASP A 8 21.93 -29.19 -24.45
N GLN A 9 22.45 -30.37 -24.79
CA GLN A 9 23.24 -30.65 -25.99
C GLN A 9 22.37 -30.86 -27.25
N LYS A 10 21.31 -30.06 -27.40
CA LYS A 10 20.34 -30.08 -28.52
C LYS A 10 19.83 -28.67 -28.92
N MET A 11 20.56 -27.61 -28.58
CA MET A 11 20.19 -26.26 -29.00
C MET A 11 20.85 -25.93 -30.34
N ASP A 12 20.06 -25.85 -31.42
CA ASP A 12 20.48 -25.21 -32.67
C ASP A 12 20.35 -23.68 -32.54
N PRO A 13 21.45 -22.93 -32.38
CA PRO A 13 21.41 -21.49 -32.17
C PRO A 13 20.89 -20.73 -33.40
N GLU A 14 21.05 -21.27 -34.62
CA GLU A 14 20.60 -20.61 -35.84
C GLU A 14 19.08 -20.69 -35.96
N ALA A 15 18.49 -21.86 -35.71
CA ALA A 15 17.03 -22.03 -35.67
C ALA A 15 16.35 -21.10 -34.66
N VAL A 16 16.99 -20.85 -33.51
CA VAL A 16 16.44 -19.96 -32.47
C VAL A 16 16.54 -18.50 -32.90
N LEU A 17 17.65 -18.09 -33.51
CA LEU A 17 17.78 -16.74 -34.07
C LEU A 17 16.74 -16.49 -35.18
N GLU A 18 16.47 -17.47 -36.03
CA GLU A 18 15.37 -17.40 -37.01
C GLU A 18 14.01 -17.19 -36.34
N CYS A 19 13.72 -17.91 -35.26
CA CYS A 19 12.49 -17.71 -34.49
C CYS A 19 12.38 -16.29 -33.92
N LEU A 20 13.50 -15.76 -33.41
CA LEU A 20 13.57 -14.43 -32.81
C LEU A 20 13.48 -13.29 -33.84
N LYS A 21 13.82 -13.50 -35.12
CA LYS A 21 13.65 -12.47 -36.18
C LYS A 21 12.22 -11.93 -36.27
N SER A 22 11.24 -12.75 -35.93
CA SER A 22 9.82 -12.35 -35.92
C SER A 22 9.46 -11.38 -34.78
N HIS A 23 10.34 -11.21 -33.79
CA HIS A 23 10.14 -10.28 -32.70
C HIS A 23 10.57 -8.86 -33.10
N HIS A 24 9.69 -7.88 -32.94
CA HIS A 24 9.93 -6.50 -33.36
C HIS A 24 11.17 -5.81 -32.74
N LEU A 25 11.62 -6.25 -31.55
CA LEU A 25 12.84 -5.74 -30.89
C LEU A 25 14.13 -6.45 -31.31
N PHE A 26 14.05 -7.53 -32.08
CA PHE A 26 15.22 -8.36 -32.42
C PHE A 26 16.31 -7.59 -33.16
N ALA A 27 15.94 -6.79 -34.17
CA ALA A 27 16.89 -6.02 -34.95
C ALA A 27 17.67 -5.03 -34.06
N LYS A 28 16.98 -4.35 -33.14
CA LYS A 28 17.59 -3.41 -32.19
C LYS A 28 18.52 -4.14 -31.20
N ALA A 29 18.07 -5.27 -30.66
CA ALA A 29 18.87 -6.10 -29.76
C ALA A 29 20.16 -6.59 -30.43
N LYS A 30 20.07 -7.13 -31.65
CA LYS A 30 21.24 -7.62 -32.41
C LYS A 30 22.27 -6.51 -32.66
N ILE A 31 21.82 -5.33 -33.09
CA ILE A 31 22.70 -4.17 -33.34
C ILE A 31 23.35 -3.71 -32.03
N CYS A 32 22.59 -3.67 -30.93
CA CYS A 32 23.13 -3.26 -29.63
C CYS A 32 24.21 -4.21 -29.15
N ILE A 33 23.98 -5.54 -29.19
CA ILE A 33 24.99 -6.52 -28.81
C ILE A 33 26.24 -6.39 -29.68
N ALA A 34 26.06 -6.24 -31.00
CA ALA A 34 27.18 -6.06 -31.92
C ALA A 34 28.02 -4.81 -31.65
N LYS A 35 27.40 -3.72 -31.20
CA LYS A 35 28.08 -2.45 -30.94
C LYS A 35 28.69 -2.37 -29.53
N SER A 36 28.00 -2.91 -28.54
CA SER A 36 28.33 -2.71 -27.13
C SER A 36 29.11 -3.85 -26.50
N LEU A 37 28.99 -5.08 -27.04
CA LEU A 37 29.62 -6.30 -26.49
C LEU A 37 30.12 -7.20 -27.65
N PRO A 38 31.13 -6.77 -28.42
CA PRO A 38 31.63 -7.53 -29.57
C PRO A 38 32.21 -8.90 -29.19
N GLU A 39 32.73 -9.05 -27.97
CA GLU A 39 33.22 -10.32 -27.40
C GLU A 39 32.14 -11.41 -27.25
N LEU A 40 30.85 -11.06 -27.29
CA LEU A 40 29.74 -12.02 -27.24
C LEU A 40 29.28 -12.50 -28.64
N GLN A 41 30.01 -12.12 -29.69
CA GLN A 41 29.80 -12.70 -31.02
C GLN A 41 30.62 -13.98 -31.18
N SER A 42 30.04 -14.98 -31.83
CA SER A 42 30.81 -16.16 -32.23
C SER A 42 31.89 -15.78 -33.26
N PRO A 43 32.93 -16.59 -33.44
CA PRO A 43 33.94 -16.39 -34.49
C PRO A 43 33.35 -16.31 -35.91
N ALA A 44 32.12 -16.80 -36.11
CA ALA A 44 31.37 -16.76 -37.36
C ALA A 44 30.45 -15.52 -37.49
N GLY A 45 30.50 -14.57 -36.55
CA GLY A 45 29.64 -13.37 -36.55
C GLY A 45 28.18 -13.65 -36.15
N THR A 46 27.87 -14.85 -35.64
CA THR A 46 26.54 -15.17 -35.11
C THR A 46 26.41 -14.63 -33.68
N ALA A 47 25.37 -13.84 -33.44
CA ALA A 47 25.14 -13.22 -32.14
C ALA A 47 24.72 -14.28 -31.10
N ASN A 48 25.28 -14.20 -29.88
CA ASN A 48 24.89 -15.10 -28.79
C ASN A 48 23.39 -14.98 -28.49
N VAL A 49 22.68 -16.11 -28.58
CA VAL A 49 21.21 -16.19 -28.44
C VAL A 49 20.75 -15.65 -27.08
N TRP A 50 21.45 -15.99 -26.00
CA TRP A 50 21.12 -15.55 -24.64
C TRP A 50 21.29 -14.04 -24.47
N ALA A 51 22.36 -13.49 -25.04
CA ALA A 51 22.60 -12.04 -25.02
C ALA A 51 21.51 -11.27 -25.79
N VAL A 52 21.07 -11.81 -26.93
CA VAL A 52 19.98 -11.22 -27.72
C VAL A 52 18.64 -11.31 -26.97
N MET A 53 18.33 -12.44 -26.34
CA MET A 53 17.12 -12.58 -25.52
C MET A 53 17.13 -11.63 -24.33
N ALA A 54 18.26 -11.52 -23.62
CA ALA A 54 18.43 -10.58 -22.51
C ALA A 54 18.24 -9.13 -22.97
N ALA A 55 18.83 -8.75 -24.10
CA ALA A 55 18.66 -7.42 -24.67
C ALA A 55 17.20 -7.13 -25.08
N ILE A 56 16.48 -8.12 -25.64
CA ILE A 56 15.04 -7.96 -25.95
C ILE A 56 14.24 -7.71 -24.67
N VAL A 57 14.52 -8.44 -23.58
CA VAL A 57 13.83 -8.25 -22.29
C VAL A 57 14.16 -6.88 -21.69
N LEU A 58 15.42 -6.44 -21.74
CA LEU A 58 15.83 -5.12 -21.26
C LEU A 58 15.21 -3.97 -22.08
N PHE A 59 14.98 -4.18 -23.38
CA PHE A 59 14.31 -3.21 -24.25
C PHE A 59 12.78 -3.28 -24.21
N SER A 60 12.20 -4.23 -23.49
CA SER A 60 10.75 -4.41 -23.45
C SER A 60 10.04 -3.17 -22.90
N GLY A 61 9.07 -2.66 -23.67
CA GLY A 61 8.20 -1.57 -23.23
C GLY A 61 7.10 -2.08 -22.29
N GLY A 62 6.85 -3.38 -22.23
CA GLY A 62 5.84 -3.95 -21.37
C GLY A 62 5.82 -5.47 -21.40
N VAL A 63 4.86 -6.01 -20.66
CA VAL A 63 4.60 -7.46 -20.54
C VAL A 63 4.34 -8.08 -21.92
N ASP A 64 3.60 -7.38 -22.80
CA ASP A 64 3.27 -7.87 -24.15
C ASP A 64 4.50 -8.20 -25.00
N ASP A 65 5.58 -7.44 -24.86
CA ASP A 65 6.82 -7.68 -25.61
C ASP A 65 7.52 -8.95 -25.10
N ILE A 66 7.52 -9.18 -23.78
CA ILE A 66 8.06 -10.41 -23.20
C ILE A 66 7.17 -11.61 -23.55
N GLN A 67 5.85 -11.46 -23.58
CA GLN A 67 4.93 -12.51 -24.03
C GLN A 67 5.11 -12.86 -25.51
N LYS A 68 5.34 -11.86 -26.38
CA LYS A 68 5.70 -12.10 -27.79
C LYS A 68 7.03 -12.83 -27.90
N LEU A 69 8.03 -12.49 -27.07
CA LEU A 69 9.30 -13.21 -27.01
C LEU A 69 9.07 -14.69 -26.64
N ILE A 70 8.31 -14.95 -25.57
CA ILE A 70 7.93 -16.32 -25.15
C ILE A 70 7.19 -17.05 -26.28
N ALA A 71 6.25 -16.39 -26.95
CA ALA A 71 5.52 -16.98 -28.08
C ALA A 71 6.43 -17.32 -29.27
N CYS A 72 7.44 -16.50 -29.56
CA CYS A 72 8.44 -16.77 -30.59
C CYS A 72 9.28 -18.01 -30.25
N LEU A 73 9.67 -18.14 -28.97
CA LEU A 73 10.44 -19.25 -28.42
C LEU A 73 9.63 -20.53 -28.19
N ARG A 74 8.30 -20.47 -28.38
CA ARG A 74 7.40 -21.63 -28.31
C ARG A 74 6.99 -22.16 -29.68
N ARG A 75 7.43 -21.53 -30.78
CA ARG A 75 7.14 -22.03 -32.13
C ARG A 75 7.86 -23.35 -32.35
N THR A 76 7.21 -24.26 -33.08
CA THR A 76 7.63 -25.66 -33.32
C THR A 76 9.02 -25.84 -33.93
N THR A 77 9.63 -24.78 -34.45
CA THR A 77 10.99 -24.73 -34.99
C THR A 77 12.07 -24.41 -33.96
N SER A 78 11.69 -24.03 -32.74
CA SER A 78 12.63 -23.74 -31.65
C SER A 78 12.82 -24.97 -30.77
N THR A 79 14.06 -25.27 -30.42
CA THR A 79 14.45 -26.39 -29.53
C THR A 79 14.24 -26.07 -28.05
N PHE A 80 13.65 -24.91 -27.72
CA PHE A 80 13.47 -24.45 -26.35
C PHE A 80 12.30 -25.14 -25.67
N SER A 81 12.56 -25.81 -24.55
CA SER A 81 11.52 -26.24 -23.64
C SER A 81 10.97 -25.04 -22.85
N LEU A 82 9.71 -25.12 -22.43
CA LEU A 82 9.08 -24.09 -21.58
C LEU A 82 9.89 -23.85 -20.29
N LEU A 83 10.49 -24.92 -19.75
CA LEU A 83 11.33 -24.88 -18.56
C LEU A 83 12.54 -23.96 -18.73
N VAL A 84 13.25 -24.08 -19.86
CA VAL A 84 14.43 -23.27 -20.14
C VAL A 84 14.08 -21.79 -20.29
N VAL A 85 12.92 -21.48 -20.89
CA VAL A 85 12.43 -20.10 -21.01
C VAL A 85 12.06 -19.52 -19.64
N THR A 86 11.38 -20.28 -18.79
CA THR A 86 11.05 -19.85 -17.42
C THR A 86 12.30 -19.64 -16.59
N GLU A 87 13.28 -20.55 -16.65
CA GLU A 87 14.55 -20.42 -15.94
C GLU A 87 15.28 -19.17 -16.37
N LEU A 88 15.39 -18.89 -17.67
CA LEU A 88 16.03 -17.66 -18.16
C LEU A 88 15.39 -16.40 -17.56
N LEU A 89 14.06 -16.33 -17.59
CA LEU A 89 13.32 -15.19 -17.04
C LEU A 89 13.54 -15.06 -15.52
N TYR A 90 13.52 -16.17 -14.76
CA TYR A 90 13.80 -16.17 -13.32
C TYR A 90 15.23 -15.72 -13.00
N HIS A 91 16.21 -16.16 -13.78
CA HIS A 91 17.61 -15.74 -13.63
C HIS A 91 17.77 -14.24 -13.91
N MET A 92 17.15 -13.72 -14.97
CA MET A 92 17.17 -12.29 -15.26
C MET A 92 16.49 -11.47 -14.16
N ALA A 93 15.35 -11.93 -13.65
CA ALA A 93 14.66 -11.24 -12.56
C ALA A 93 15.51 -11.19 -11.28
N THR A 94 16.12 -12.32 -10.92
CA THR A 94 17.03 -12.43 -9.77
C THR A 94 18.25 -11.52 -9.92
N LEU A 95 18.83 -11.46 -11.13
CA LEU A 95 19.97 -10.59 -11.41
C LEU A 95 19.58 -9.11 -11.29
N LEU A 96 18.44 -8.70 -11.86
CA LEU A 96 17.94 -7.32 -11.76
C LEU A 96 17.68 -6.92 -10.31
N HIS A 97 17.18 -7.85 -9.49
CA HIS A 97 17.00 -7.63 -8.07
C HIS A 97 18.34 -7.47 -7.34
N ALA A 98 19.30 -8.35 -7.58
CA ALA A 98 20.63 -8.25 -6.98
C ALA A 98 21.36 -6.95 -7.37
N MET A 99 21.28 -6.55 -8.65
CA MET A 99 21.85 -5.30 -9.15
C MET A 99 21.30 -4.09 -8.40
N ARG A 100 19.99 -4.09 -8.10
CA ARG A 100 19.34 -3.03 -7.32
C ARG A 100 19.88 -2.99 -5.88
N GLU A 101 20.00 -4.13 -5.20
CA GLU A 101 20.54 -4.18 -3.83
C GLU A 101 22.00 -3.72 -3.77
N THR A 102 22.77 -3.89 -4.85
CA THR A 102 24.15 -3.39 -4.97
C THR A 102 24.28 -1.93 -5.40
N GLY A 103 23.16 -1.19 -5.50
CA GLY A 103 23.16 0.26 -5.78
C GLY A 103 23.15 0.64 -7.26
N ILE A 104 22.89 -0.28 -8.19
CA ILE A 104 22.70 0.04 -9.61
C ILE A 104 21.26 0.51 -9.83
N HIS A 105 21.09 1.75 -10.28
CA HIS A 105 19.77 2.34 -10.54
C HIS A 105 19.10 1.73 -11.78
N ILE A 106 18.28 0.70 -11.57
CA ILE A 106 17.45 0.07 -12.61
C ILE A 106 15.98 0.28 -12.29
N SER A 107 15.15 0.52 -13.32
CA SER A 107 13.70 0.67 -13.13
C SER A 107 13.05 -0.64 -12.66
N ASN A 108 12.29 -0.57 -11.56
CA ASN A 108 11.47 -1.68 -11.05
C ASN A 108 10.48 -2.23 -12.09
N ARG A 109 10.17 -1.45 -13.13
CA ARG A 109 9.29 -1.85 -14.23
C ARG A 109 9.79 -3.11 -14.94
N ILE A 110 11.10 -3.21 -15.21
CA ILE A 110 11.65 -4.34 -15.97
C ILE A 110 11.50 -5.63 -15.15
N HIS A 111 11.85 -5.57 -13.87
CA HIS A 111 11.67 -6.67 -12.92
C HIS A 111 10.20 -7.09 -12.81
N TYR A 112 9.28 -6.12 -12.68
CA TYR A 112 7.84 -6.38 -12.68
C TYR A 112 7.37 -7.05 -13.98
N ASN A 113 7.78 -6.54 -15.15
CA ASN A 113 7.36 -7.09 -16.43
C ASN A 113 7.77 -8.56 -16.57
N ILE A 114 8.99 -8.92 -16.14
CA ILE A 114 9.49 -10.29 -16.18
C ILE A 114 8.68 -11.19 -15.23
N PHE A 115 8.57 -10.79 -13.95
CA PHE A 115 7.83 -11.56 -12.94
C PHE A 115 6.36 -11.74 -13.30
N TYR A 116 5.71 -10.70 -13.83
CA TYR A 116 4.33 -10.79 -14.27
C TYR A 116 4.19 -11.65 -15.52
N SER A 117 5.17 -11.63 -16.43
CA SER A 117 5.17 -12.53 -17.60
C SER A 117 5.33 -13.99 -17.21
N LEU A 118 6.19 -14.27 -16.23
CA LEU A 118 6.34 -15.59 -15.60
C LEU A 118 5.03 -16.03 -14.93
N TYR A 119 4.42 -15.15 -14.14
CA TYR A 119 3.13 -15.38 -13.50
C TYR A 119 2.05 -15.77 -14.54
N LEU A 120 1.92 -15.02 -15.64
CA LEU A 120 0.96 -15.33 -16.70
C LEU A 120 1.26 -16.68 -17.37
N LEU A 121 2.54 -17.01 -17.57
CA LEU A 121 2.98 -18.25 -18.18
C LEU A 121 2.60 -19.47 -17.32
N GLU A 122 2.86 -19.40 -16.02
CA GLU A 122 2.57 -20.45 -15.03
C GLU A 122 1.07 -20.60 -14.79
N ASN A 123 0.32 -19.51 -14.83
CA ASN A 123 -1.12 -19.49 -14.56
C ASN A 123 -1.97 -19.56 -15.84
N SER A 124 -1.36 -19.80 -17.00
CA SER A 124 -2.06 -19.84 -18.29
C SER A 124 -3.13 -20.94 -18.38
N ASN A 125 -3.01 -22.04 -17.60
CA ASN A 125 -4.05 -23.08 -17.45
C ASN A 125 -5.23 -22.67 -16.53
N HIS A 126 -5.05 -21.66 -15.67
CA HIS A 126 -6.13 -21.12 -14.83
C HIS A 126 -6.79 -19.86 -15.41
N CYS A 127 -6.09 -19.13 -16.29
CA CYS A 127 -6.66 -17.95 -16.94
C CYS A 127 -7.79 -18.31 -17.91
N THR A 128 -7.71 -19.40 -18.67
CA THR A 128 -8.75 -19.78 -19.64
C THR A 128 -10.09 -20.14 -18.99
N ALA A 129 -10.09 -20.66 -17.76
CA ALA A 129 -11.33 -20.99 -17.05
C ALA A 129 -12.06 -19.77 -16.47
N MET A 130 -11.36 -18.66 -16.19
CA MET A 130 -11.96 -17.43 -15.63
C MET A 130 -12.30 -16.36 -16.68
N ILE A 131 -11.95 -16.58 -17.95
CA ILE A 131 -12.16 -15.63 -19.06
C ILE A 131 -13.60 -15.64 -19.61
N ASN A 132 -14.45 -16.62 -19.24
CA ASN A 132 -15.81 -16.71 -19.77
C ASN A 132 -16.80 -15.63 -19.29
N ALA A 133 -16.34 -14.63 -18.53
CA ALA A 133 -17.13 -13.45 -18.16
C ALA A 133 -16.36 -12.15 -18.40
N GLU A 134 -15.92 -11.91 -19.63
CA GLU A 134 -15.55 -10.55 -20.07
C GLU A 134 -16.80 -9.66 -20.05
N ILE A 135 -16.98 -8.90 -18.96
CA ILE A 135 -17.92 -7.77 -18.95
C ILE A 135 -17.24 -6.63 -19.73
N LYS A 136 -17.48 -6.59 -21.05
CA LYS A 136 -17.11 -5.45 -21.89
C LYS A 136 -17.95 -4.24 -21.50
N TYR A 137 -17.38 -3.33 -20.73
CA TYR A 137 -17.94 -2.00 -20.55
C TYR A 137 -17.75 -1.20 -21.86
N PRO A 138 -18.80 -0.56 -22.41
CA PRO A 138 -18.67 0.19 -23.64
C PRO A 138 -17.70 1.37 -23.45
N GLY A 139 -16.60 1.36 -24.20
CA GLY A 139 -15.64 2.48 -24.31
C GLY A 139 -14.37 2.39 -23.46
N ILE A 140 -14.27 1.48 -22.48
CA ILE A 140 -13.07 1.35 -21.62
C ILE A 140 -12.61 -0.11 -21.59
N LYS A 141 -11.43 -0.38 -22.15
CA LYS A 141 -10.76 -1.69 -22.05
C LYS A 141 -9.99 -1.76 -20.74
N LEU A 142 -10.48 -2.55 -19.78
CA LEU A 142 -9.80 -2.80 -18.51
C LEU A 142 -8.55 -3.65 -18.72
N THR A 143 -7.51 -3.46 -17.90
CA THR A 143 -6.32 -4.32 -17.93
C THR A 143 -6.61 -5.70 -17.33
N HIS A 144 -5.72 -6.67 -17.57
CA HIS A 144 -5.86 -8.01 -17.00
C HIS A 144 -5.87 -7.99 -15.47
N GLU A 145 -5.07 -7.13 -14.85
CA GLU A 145 -5.02 -6.94 -13.40
C GLU A 145 -6.34 -6.38 -12.87
N GLN A 146 -6.87 -5.34 -13.52
CA GLN A 146 -8.17 -4.76 -13.19
C GLN A 146 -9.29 -5.80 -13.33
N GLN A 147 -9.30 -6.58 -14.41
CA GLN A 147 -10.29 -7.63 -14.62
C GLN A 147 -10.22 -8.71 -13.54
N ARG A 148 -9.00 -9.07 -13.09
CA ARG A 148 -8.80 -10.02 -11.99
C ARG A 148 -9.37 -9.49 -10.68
N ILE A 149 -9.18 -8.21 -10.39
CA ILE A 149 -9.79 -7.54 -9.23
C ILE A 149 -11.32 -7.62 -9.33
N LEU A 150 -11.89 -7.29 -10.50
CA LEU A 150 -13.34 -7.35 -10.74
C LEU A 150 -13.92 -8.76 -10.62
N ASN A 151 -13.15 -9.79 -10.97
CA ASN A 151 -13.57 -11.19 -10.92
C ASN A 151 -13.36 -11.84 -9.55
N HIS A 152 -12.73 -11.14 -8.60
CA HIS A 152 -12.60 -11.61 -7.24
C HIS A 152 -13.95 -11.56 -6.50
N GLU A 153 -14.35 -12.70 -5.95
CA GLU A 153 -15.60 -12.86 -5.21
C GLU A 153 -15.49 -12.32 -3.78
N ILE A 154 -16.61 -11.79 -3.29
CA ILE A 154 -16.70 -11.21 -1.95
C ILE A 154 -16.86 -12.34 -0.93
N VAL A 155 -15.78 -12.62 -0.20
CA VAL A 155 -15.77 -13.61 0.88
C VAL A 155 -15.76 -12.88 2.24
N PRO A 156 -16.77 -13.05 3.10
CA PRO A 156 -16.81 -12.41 4.41
C PRO A 156 -15.56 -12.71 5.24
N GLY A 157 -14.96 -11.69 5.86
CA GLY A 157 -13.73 -11.77 6.65
C GLY A 157 -12.44 -11.69 5.83
N GLN A 158 -12.50 -11.71 4.49
CA GLN A 158 -11.31 -11.57 3.66
C GLN A 158 -10.88 -10.10 3.54
N VAL A 159 -9.57 -9.88 3.63
CA VAL A 159 -8.92 -8.60 3.32
C VAL A 159 -8.12 -8.78 2.04
N MET A 160 -8.45 -8.04 0.99
CA MET A 160 -7.64 -7.97 -0.23
C MET A 160 -6.88 -6.65 -0.28
N LYS A 161 -5.57 -6.75 -0.42
CA LYS A 161 -4.69 -5.63 -0.67
C LYS A 161 -4.42 -5.51 -2.18
N ILE A 162 -4.75 -4.37 -2.78
CA ILE A 162 -4.41 -4.06 -4.16
C ILE A 162 -3.24 -3.08 -4.18
N MET A 163 -2.14 -3.53 -4.75
CA MET A 163 -0.97 -2.70 -5.00
C MET A 163 -1.23 -1.91 -6.29
N ALA A 164 -1.32 -0.59 -6.22
CA ALA A 164 -1.62 0.21 -7.40
C ALA A 164 -0.90 1.56 -7.36
N PHE A 165 -0.11 1.85 -8.40
CA PHE A 165 0.66 3.08 -8.50
C PHE A 165 -0.22 4.29 -8.87
N ALA A 166 0.30 5.50 -8.70
CA ALA A 166 -0.36 6.72 -9.15
C ALA A 166 -0.75 6.63 -10.65
N GLY A 167 -1.95 7.07 -10.99
CA GLY A 167 -2.44 7.07 -12.38
C GLY A 167 -2.86 5.71 -12.96
N THR A 168 -2.80 4.60 -12.20
CA THR A 168 -3.18 3.26 -12.68
C THR A 168 -4.70 2.98 -12.71
N GLY A 169 -5.53 3.98 -12.41
CA GLY A 169 -6.99 3.84 -12.44
C GLY A 169 -7.57 3.12 -11.21
N LYS A 170 -6.99 3.31 -10.01
CA LYS A 170 -7.51 2.79 -8.73
C LYS A 170 -9.01 3.06 -8.54
N THR A 171 -9.39 4.34 -8.62
CA THR A 171 -10.77 4.78 -8.45
C THR A 171 -11.70 4.19 -9.51
N LEU A 172 -11.26 4.14 -10.78
CA LEU A 172 -12.02 3.53 -11.87
C LEU A 172 -12.26 2.04 -11.62
N THR A 173 -11.24 1.33 -11.15
CA THR A 173 -11.34 -0.11 -10.83
C THR A 173 -12.38 -0.34 -9.73
N LEU A 174 -12.38 0.49 -8.69
CA LEU A 174 -13.37 0.42 -7.62
C LEU A 174 -14.80 0.75 -8.05
N ILE A 175 -14.96 1.77 -8.89
CA ILE A 175 -16.26 2.11 -9.47
C ILE A 175 -16.81 0.90 -10.23
N LYS A 176 -16.02 0.33 -11.14
CA LYS A 176 -16.42 -0.85 -11.91
C LYS A 176 -16.68 -2.08 -11.05
N TYR A 177 -15.93 -2.26 -9.96
CA TYR A 177 -16.19 -3.31 -8.98
C TYR A 177 -17.56 -3.11 -8.33
N SER A 178 -17.87 -1.91 -7.85
CA SER A 178 -19.16 -1.60 -7.20
C SER A 178 -20.36 -1.64 -8.15
N GLU A 179 -20.17 -1.30 -9.43
CA GLU A 179 -21.19 -1.43 -10.48
C GLU A 179 -21.54 -2.89 -10.76
N LYS A 180 -20.51 -3.75 -10.87
CA LYS A 180 -20.69 -5.21 -11.08
C LYS A 180 -21.53 -5.82 -9.96
N TRP A 181 -21.27 -5.42 -8.72
CA TRP A 181 -21.96 -5.90 -7.53
C TRP A 181 -23.05 -4.93 -7.04
N SER A 182 -23.86 -4.39 -7.96
CA SER A 182 -24.87 -3.36 -7.70
C SER A 182 -25.89 -3.67 -6.59
N ARG A 183 -26.11 -4.95 -6.27
CA ARG A 183 -27.02 -5.38 -5.19
C ARG A 183 -26.42 -5.23 -3.78
N LEU A 184 -25.10 -5.09 -3.68
CA LEU A 184 -24.37 -4.98 -2.42
C LEU A 184 -24.11 -3.52 -2.06
N LYS A 185 -23.95 -3.26 -0.76
CA LYS A 185 -23.69 -1.94 -0.19
C LYS A 185 -22.21 -1.80 0.15
N PHE A 186 -21.58 -0.79 -0.43
CA PHE A 186 -20.17 -0.50 -0.22
C PHE A 186 -19.97 0.75 0.64
N LEU A 187 -18.88 0.77 1.39
CA LEU A 187 -18.36 1.96 2.06
C LEU A 187 -17.02 2.33 1.45
N TYR A 188 -16.92 3.49 0.81
CA TYR A 188 -15.65 4.07 0.40
C TYR A 188 -15.14 5.03 1.47
N VAL A 189 -13.92 4.79 1.95
CA VAL A 189 -13.24 5.59 2.96
C VAL A 189 -11.93 6.12 2.41
N ALA A 190 -11.73 7.43 2.54
CA ALA A 190 -10.45 8.08 2.24
C ALA A 190 -10.12 9.12 3.30
N PHE A 191 -8.83 9.47 3.44
CA PHE A 191 -8.39 10.47 4.42
C PHE A 191 -8.85 11.88 4.03
N ASN A 192 -8.60 12.28 2.78
CA ASN A 192 -8.85 13.64 2.31
C ASN A 192 -10.31 13.88 1.92
N LYS A 193 -10.87 14.98 2.43
CA LYS A 193 -12.25 15.39 2.14
C LYS A 193 -12.48 15.68 0.64
N SER A 194 -11.48 16.21 -0.06
CA SER A 194 -11.53 16.47 -1.51
C SER A 194 -11.69 15.18 -2.31
N ILE A 195 -10.93 14.13 -1.98
CA ILE A 195 -11.02 12.81 -2.60
C ILE A 195 -12.42 12.22 -2.40
N VAL A 196 -12.95 12.29 -1.17
CA VAL A 196 -14.32 11.84 -0.88
C VAL A 196 -15.36 12.62 -1.67
N GLN A 197 -15.19 13.94 -1.84
CA GLN A 197 -16.12 14.76 -2.63
C GLN A 197 -16.10 14.38 -4.11
N GLN A 198 -14.93 14.14 -4.69
CA GLN A 198 -14.81 13.65 -6.06
C GLN A 198 -15.41 12.26 -6.19
N ALA A 199 -15.11 11.36 -5.25
CA ALA A 199 -15.67 10.01 -5.19
C ALA A 199 -17.20 10.03 -5.20
N LYS A 200 -17.85 10.92 -4.43
CA LYS A 200 -19.31 11.06 -4.42
C LYS A 200 -19.93 11.41 -5.77
N GLN A 201 -19.18 12.03 -6.68
CA GLN A 201 -19.66 12.40 -8.01
C GLN A 201 -19.56 11.25 -9.02
N VAL A 202 -18.65 10.30 -8.79
CA VAL A 202 -18.30 9.24 -9.76
C VAL A 202 -18.73 7.84 -9.33
N PHE A 203 -18.87 7.59 -8.02
CA PHE A 203 -19.30 6.29 -7.51
C PHE A 203 -20.82 6.09 -7.67
N PRO A 204 -21.27 4.84 -7.90
CA PRO A 204 -22.69 4.53 -7.98
C PRO A 204 -23.40 4.66 -6.62
N THR A 205 -24.74 4.69 -6.65
CA THR A 205 -25.59 4.97 -5.49
C THR A 205 -25.52 3.92 -4.38
N ASN A 206 -25.03 2.70 -4.68
CA ASN A 206 -24.80 1.65 -3.71
C ASN A 206 -23.50 1.84 -2.90
N VAL A 207 -22.74 2.90 -3.14
CA VAL A 207 -21.50 3.24 -2.42
C VAL A 207 -21.71 4.47 -1.54
N THR A 208 -21.45 4.32 -0.24
CA THR A 208 -21.38 5.46 0.67
C THR A 208 -19.94 5.96 0.76
N CYS A 209 -19.67 7.20 0.36
CA CYS A 209 -18.33 7.79 0.45
C CYS A 209 -18.19 8.68 1.70
N LYS A 210 -17.24 8.38 2.60
CA LYS A 210 -16.98 9.13 3.84
C LYS A 210 -15.49 9.24 4.15
N THR A 211 -15.12 10.21 4.99
CA THR A 211 -13.79 10.22 5.61
C THR A 211 -13.81 9.44 6.92
N PHE A 212 -12.64 9.00 7.42
CA PHE A 212 -12.51 8.41 8.75
C PHE A 212 -13.07 9.33 9.85
N HIS A 213 -12.68 10.60 9.86
CA HIS A 213 -13.25 11.59 10.78
C HIS A 213 -14.76 11.79 10.60
N GLY A 214 -15.28 11.63 9.38
CA GLY A 214 -16.71 11.71 9.10
C GLY A 214 -17.50 10.55 9.72
N LEU A 215 -16.95 9.32 9.63
CA LEU A 215 -17.50 8.13 10.29
C LEU A 215 -17.46 8.28 11.81
N ALA A 216 -16.30 8.68 12.35
CA ALA A 216 -16.13 8.88 13.79
C ALA A 216 -16.97 10.03 14.35
N TYR A 217 -17.16 11.10 13.57
CA TYR A 217 -18.04 12.19 13.96
C TYR A 217 -19.49 11.72 14.06
N GLU A 218 -19.96 10.87 13.14
CA GLU A 218 -21.31 10.32 13.20
C GLU A 218 -21.55 9.40 14.40
N GLY A 219 -20.57 8.57 14.77
CA GLY A 219 -20.69 7.62 15.87
C GLY A 219 -20.34 8.16 17.27
N VAL A 220 -19.50 9.19 17.35
CA VAL A 220 -19.00 9.73 18.64
C VAL A 220 -18.97 11.26 18.64
N GLY A 221 -18.42 11.89 17.60
CA GLY A 221 -18.15 13.34 17.62
C GLY A 221 -19.39 14.23 17.70
N LYS A 222 -20.54 13.79 17.18
CA LYS A 222 -21.82 14.51 17.25
C LYS A 222 -22.24 14.82 18.70
N ASP A 223 -22.05 13.87 19.61
CA ASP A 223 -22.46 14.02 21.01
C ASP A 223 -21.56 15.03 21.74
N TYR A 224 -20.25 14.99 21.49
CA TYR A 224 -19.32 15.99 22.02
C TYR A 224 -19.60 17.40 21.48
N ARG A 225 -19.98 17.53 20.19
CA ARG A 225 -20.35 18.83 19.62
C ARG A 225 -21.63 19.37 20.25
N LYS A 226 -22.67 18.54 20.39
CA LYS A 226 -23.94 18.94 21.03
C LYS A 226 -23.73 19.43 22.46
N ASN A 227 -22.86 18.77 23.21
CA ASN A 227 -22.53 19.14 24.59
C ASN A 227 -21.52 20.32 24.68
N GLY A 228 -21.11 20.91 23.55
CA GLY A 228 -20.13 21.99 23.52
C GLY A 228 -18.73 21.59 23.99
N ASN A 229 -18.43 20.29 24.05
CA ASN A 229 -17.16 19.70 24.52
C ASN A 229 -16.24 19.29 23.35
N LEU A 230 -16.44 19.87 22.17
CA LEU A 230 -15.57 19.70 20.99
C LEU A 230 -14.67 20.93 20.81
N HIS A 231 -13.37 20.70 20.65
CA HIS A 231 -12.39 21.70 20.25
C HIS A 231 -12.11 21.61 18.75
N ASN A 232 -12.13 22.76 18.07
CA ASN A 232 -11.86 22.83 16.63
C ASN A 232 -10.35 22.83 16.29
N GLY A 233 -9.47 22.77 17.30
CA GLY A 233 -8.02 22.80 17.15
C GLY A 233 -7.33 21.69 17.94
N LYS A 234 -6.01 21.85 18.12
CA LYS A 234 -5.18 20.97 18.96
C LYS A 234 -5.23 21.40 20.43
N VAL A 235 -4.97 20.44 21.32
CA VAL A 235 -4.78 20.72 22.74
C VAL A 235 -3.51 21.56 22.91
N THR A 236 -3.61 22.73 23.53
CA THR A 236 -2.46 23.62 23.72
C THR A 236 -1.70 23.28 24.99
N SER A 237 -0.37 23.32 24.94
CA SER A 237 0.47 23.16 26.14
C SER A 237 0.17 24.22 27.21
N TYR A 238 -0.31 25.39 26.80
CA TYR A 238 -0.75 26.43 27.73
C TYR A 238 -1.95 25.96 28.57
N ALA A 239 -3.02 25.49 27.94
CA ALA A 239 -4.20 24.98 28.66
C ALA A 239 -3.86 23.78 29.57
N VAL A 240 -2.99 22.89 29.09
CA VAL A 240 -2.53 21.73 29.89
C VAL A 240 -1.69 22.19 31.09
N SER A 241 -0.84 23.21 30.96
CA SER A 241 0.03 23.67 32.04
C SER A 241 -0.71 24.15 33.31
N PHE A 242 -1.97 24.56 33.20
CA PHE A 242 -2.81 24.96 34.34
C PHE A 242 -3.38 23.79 35.13
N VAL A 243 -3.44 22.59 34.54
CA VAL A 243 -4.02 21.40 35.20
C VAL A 243 -2.98 20.39 35.67
N LEU A 244 -1.71 20.59 35.30
CA LEU A 244 -0.62 19.74 35.77
C LEU A 244 -0.35 19.97 37.25
N GLN A 245 0.03 18.91 37.95
CA GLN A 245 0.40 19.00 39.36
C GLN A 245 1.71 19.75 39.53
N ASN A 246 1.94 20.32 40.71
CA ASN A 246 3.23 20.93 41.02
C ASN A 246 4.27 19.86 41.29
N CYS A 247 5.33 19.83 40.49
CA CYS A 247 6.52 19.01 40.73
C CYS A 247 7.71 19.94 40.98
N PRO A 248 8.32 19.92 42.19
CA PRO A 248 9.49 20.74 42.50
C PRO A 248 10.61 20.55 41.45
N GLY A 249 11.19 21.65 40.98
CA GLY A 249 12.29 21.64 40.01
C GLY A 249 11.88 21.42 38.54
N GLN A 250 10.59 21.22 38.24
CA GLN A 250 10.12 21.04 36.86
C GLN A 250 9.23 22.20 36.38
N SER A 251 9.50 22.71 35.18
CA SER A 251 8.64 23.70 34.54
C SER A 251 7.34 23.07 34.05
N ARG A 252 6.19 23.54 34.55
CA ARG A 252 4.85 23.07 34.14
C ARG A 252 4.63 23.21 32.63
N PHE A 253 5.15 24.27 32.01
CA PHE A 253 4.95 24.49 30.58
C PHE A 253 5.75 23.51 29.72
N ILE A 254 6.97 23.18 30.13
CA ILE A 254 7.80 22.18 29.42
C ILE A 254 7.17 20.81 29.53
N ARG A 255 6.73 20.42 30.73
CA ARG A 255 6.03 19.16 30.95
C ARG A 255 4.69 19.11 30.22
N ALA A 256 3.97 20.22 30.15
CA ALA A 256 2.76 20.29 29.33
C ALA A 256 3.03 20.06 27.83
N LYS A 257 4.21 20.44 27.31
CA LYS A 257 4.61 20.10 25.94
C LYS A 257 4.84 18.60 25.78
N THR A 258 5.52 17.95 26.71
CA THR A 258 5.77 16.50 26.64
C THR A 258 4.48 15.70 26.81
N VAL A 259 3.57 16.13 27.69
CA VAL A 259 2.23 15.55 27.86
C VAL A 259 1.39 15.69 26.60
N VAL A 260 1.33 16.89 25.98
CA VAL A 260 0.59 17.09 24.71
C VAL A 260 1.16 16.19 23.61
N LYS A 261 2.49 16.10 23.47
CA LYS A 261 3.13 15.20 22.51
C LYS A 261 2.79 13.73 22.77
N THR A 262 2.74 13.32 24.04
CA THR A 262 2.37 11.95 24.44
C THR A 262 0.93 11.64 24.07
N LEU A 263 0.01 12.59 24.28
CA LEU A 263 -1.38 12.46 23.84
C LEU A 263 -1.51 12.40 22.32
N GLU A 264 -0.77 13.24 21.58
CA GLU A 264 -0.74 13.19 20.11
C GLU A 264 -0.22 11.83 19.61
N ALA A 265 0.84 11.29 20.22
CA ALA A 265 1.38 9.98 19.88
C ALA A 265 0.38 8.85 20.17
N PHE A 266 -0.32 8.89 21.30
CA PHE A 266 -1.34 7.90 21.65
C PHE A 266 -2.57 7.95 20.75
N VAL A 267 -3.05 9.15 20.44
CA VAL A 267 -4.20 9.33 19.53
C VAL A 267 -3.85 8.84 18.13
N ALA A 268 -2.57 8.90 17.75
CA ALA A 268 -2.04 8.40 16.49
C ALA A 268 -1.72 6.88 16.49
N SER A 269 -1.71 6.22 17.64
CA SER A 269 -1.34 4.80 17.77
C SER A 269 -2.54 3.86 17.64
N ALA A 270 -2.25 2.56 17.52
CA ALA A 270 -3.26 1.51 17.59
C ALA A 270 -3.62 1.16 19.04
N ASP A 271 -2.70 1.40 19.98
CA ASP A 271 -2.76 1.02 21.39
C ASP A 271 -4.08 1.40 22.11
N GLU A 272 -4.57 0.50 22.96
CA GLU A 272 -5.81 0.71 23.72
C GLU A 272 -5.66 1.72 24.89
N SER A 273 -4.43 1.88 25.39
CA SER A 273 -4.10 2.71 26.56
C SER A 273 -2.80 3.50 26.37
N ILE A 274 -2.66 4.61 27.09
CA ILE A 274 -1.43 5.42 27.06
C ILE A 274 -0.33 4.68 27.83
N SER A 275 0.76 4.38 27.14
CA SER A 275 1.98 3.73 27.66
C SER A 275 3.21 4.65 27.58
N VAL A 276 4.31 4.24 28.22
CA VAL A 276 5.61 4.94 28.18
C VAL A 276 6.19 5.04 26.77
N GLU A 277 5.81 4.15 25.85
CA GLU A 277 6.25 4.16 24.45
C GLU A 277 5.74 5.39 23.68
N HIS A 278 4.64 5.99 24.14
CA HIS A 278 4.11 7.23 23.57
C HIS A 278 4.90 8.47 24.01
N THR A 279 5.75 8.35 25.03
CA THR A 279 6.51 9.49 25.55
C THR A 279 7.73 9.79 24.67
N PRO A 280 8.08 11.08 24.48
CA PRO A 280 9.28 11.42 23.73
C PRO A 280 10.53 10.94 24.47
N ILE A 281 11.52 10.45 23.73
CA ILE A 281 12.84 10.09 24.28
C ILE A 281 13.59 11.35 24.74
N TRP A 282 13.45 12.46 23.98
CA TRP A 282 14.15 13.72 24.22
C TRP A 282 13.16 14.87 24.41
N CYS A 283 13.41 15.74 25.38
CA CYS A 283 12.67 16.98 25.58
C CYS A 283 13.61 18.20 25.64
N ARG A 284 13.06 19.41 25.49
CA ARG A 284 13.83 20.65 25.67
C ARG A 284 13.63 21.17 27.09
N ASN A 285 14.71 21.39 27.83
CA ASN A 285 14.66 21.96 29.18
C ASN A 285 14.40 23.48 29.16
N THR A 286 14.39 24.11 30.33
CA THR A 286 14.14 25.56 30.50
C THR A 286 15.21 26.44 29.83
N LYS A 287 16.40 25.89 29.59
CA LYS A 287 17.50 26.54 28.88
C LYS A 287 17.46 26.29 27.36
N GLY A 288 16.50 25.51 26.87
CA GLY A 288 16.35 25.15 25.46
C GLY A 288 17.21 23.97 25.01
N GLU A 289 17.98 23.36 25.90
CA GLU A 289 18.87 22.23 25.62
C GLU A 289 18.06 20.93 25.47
N GLN A 290 18.47 20.06 24.54
CA GLN A 290 17.88 18.71 24.45
C GLN A 290 18.42 17.83 25.58
N VAL A 291 17.49 17.27 26.35
CA VAL A 291 17.79 16.38 27.48
C VAL A 291 16.99 15.09 27.35
N LEU A 292 17.58 13.99 27.80
CA LEU A 292 16.93 12.68 27.84
C LEU A 292 15.82 12.71 28.89
N VAL A 293 14.62 12.23 28.54
CA VAL A 293 13.52 12.09 29.49
C VAL A 293 13.78 10.88 30.38
N ALA A 294 13.96 11.12 31.67
CA ALA A 294 14.22 10.06 32.65
C ALA A 294 13.02 9.10 32.76
N ALA A 295 13.27 7.84 33.12
CA ALA A 295 12.22 6.83 33.25
C ALA A 295 11.11 7.24 34.21
N GLU A 296 11.46 7.85 35.35
CA GLU A 296 10.49 8.35 36.31
C GLU A 296 9.64 9.51 35.75
N GLU A 297 10.26 10.42 34.99
CA GLU A 297 9.54 11.51 34.34
C GLU A 297 8.56 10.98 33.29
N LYS A 298 8.93 9.92 32.55
CA LYS A 298 8.01 9.25 31.61
C LYS A 298 6.77 8.72 32.32
N ARG A 299 6.91 8.12 33.52
CA ARG A 299 5.76 7.62 34.31
C ARG A 299 4.83 8.75 34.71
N ILE A 300 5.37 9.85 35.22
CA ILE A 300 4.59 11.06 35.57
C ILE A 300 3.85 11.60 34.33
N ILE A 301 4.53 11.69 33.18
CA ILE A 301 3.93 12.17 31.92
C ILE A 301 2.76 11.29 31.49
N VAL A 302 2.92 9.96 31.59
CA VAL A 302 1.85 9.00 31.24
C VAL A 302 0.67 9.15 32.19
N GLU A 303 0.88 9.25 33.50
CA GLU A 303 -0.19 9.45 34.48
C GLU A 303 -0.95 10.77 34.24
N GLU A 304 -0.24 11.85 33.96
CA GLU A 304 -0.86 13.15 33.65
C GLU A 304 -1.61 13.12 32.32
N ALA A 305 -1.05 12.50 31.29
CA ALA A 305 -1.71 12.29 30.00
C ALA A 305 -2.98 11.44 30.16
N GLN A 306 -2.90 10.35 30.92
CA GLN A 306 -4.03 9.47 31.20
C GLN A 306 -5.15 10.22 31.93
N ARG A 307 -4.82 11.00 32.96
CA ARG A 307 -5.80 11.85 33.66
C ARG A 307 -6.47 12.83 32.71
N ILE A 308 -5.70 13.49 31.85
CA ILE A 308 -6.24 14.43 30.85
C ILE A 308 -7.17 13.70 29.87
N TRP A 309 -6.75 12.55 29.37
CA TRP A 309 -7.52 11.71 28.46
C TRP A 309 -8.84 11.22 29.08
N ASP A 310 -8.79 10.70 30.31
CA ASP A 310 -9.98 10.28 31.06
C ASP A 310 -10.94 11.44 31.26
N THR A 311 -10.39 12.61 31.57
CA THR A 311 -11.24 13.79 31.70
C THR A 311 -11.82 14.19 30.34
N MET A 312 -11.08 14.12 29.22
CA MET A 312 -11.57 14.42 27.86
C MET A 312 -12.71 13.50 27.43
N LYS A 313 -12.69 12.22 27.84
CA LYS A 313 -13.74 11.24 27.55
C LYS A 313 -15.10 11.61 28.13
N THR A 314 -15.16 12.34 29.22
CA THR A 314 -16.43 12.63 29.91
C THR A 314 -17.32 13.57 29.08
N LEU A 315 -18.48 13.06 28.63
CA LEU A 315 -19.46 13.79 27.81
C LEU A 315 -20.19 14.92 28.56
N ASN A 316 -20.50 14.70 29.84
CA ASN A 316 -21.25 15.61 30.70
C ASN A 316 -20.30 16.41 31.59
N ARG A 317 -19.54 17.33 30.99
CA ARG A 317 -18.67 18.22 31.76
C ARG A 317 -19.37 19.51 32.15
N SER A 318 -19.01 20.03 33.32
CA SER A 318 -19.20 21.44 33.65
C SER A 318 -18.55 22.30 32.57
N LYS A 319 -19.19 23.40 32.16
CA LYS A 319 -18.77 24.32 31.08
C LYS A 319 -17.36 24.93 31.25
N GLN A 320 -16.66 24.65 32.36
CA GLN A 320 -15.41 25.28 32.78
C GLN A 320 -14.14 24.41 32.60
N ALA A 321 -14.21 23.22 32.01
CA ALA A 321 -13.00 22.41 31.80
C ALA A 321 -12.03 23.12 30.81
N PRO A 322 -10.72 23.23 31.13
CA PRO A 322 -9.77 24.06 30.37
C PRO A 322 -9.38 23.50 28.99
N TYR A 323 -9.74 22.26 28.70
CA TYR A 323 -9.50 21.58 27.43
C TYR A 323 -10.71 20.72 27.06
N LYS A 324 -10.96 20.57 25.77
CA LYS A 324 -12.09 19.82 25.19
C LYS A 324 -11.54 18.69 24.30
N ILE A 325 -12.38 17.73 23.91
CA ILE A 325 -11.93 16.67 22.99
C ILE A 325 -11.62 17.29 21.62
N THR A 326 -10.56 16.82 20.96
CA THR A 326 -10.20 17.25 19.60
C THR A 326 -10.85 16.34 18.55
N HIS A 327 -10.70 16.70 17.27
CA HIS A 327 -11.13 15.85 16.16
C HIS A 327 -10.46 14.48 16.17
N ASP A 328 -9.15 14.44 16.43
CA ASP A 328 -8.40 13.19 16.52
C ASP A 328 -8.73 12.44 17.82
N GLY A 329 -9.04 13.17 18.90
CA GLY A 329 -9.47 12.57 20.16
C GLY A 329 -10.76 11.75 20.02
N TYR A 330 -11.82 12.30 19.40
CA TYR A 330 -13.02 11.50 19.19
C TYR A 330 -12.82 10.38 18.15
N LEU A 331 -11.89 10.56 17.20
CA LEU A 331 -11.52 9.52 16.25
C LEU A 331 -10.89 8.34 16.98
N LYS A 332 -9.96 8.58 17.91
CA LYS A 332 -9.39 7.55 18.79
C LYS A 332 -10.48 6.88 19.63
N LEU A 333 -11.43 7.63 20.19
CA LEU A 333 -12.56 7.01 20.92
C LEU A 333 -13.44 6.15 20.03
N TRP A 334 -13.70 6.60 18.80
CA TRP A 334 -14.44 5.81 17.84
C TRP A 334 -13.68 4.52 17.51
N GLN A 335 -12.37 4.57 17.26
CA GLN A 335 -11.53 3.39 17.06
C GLN A 335 -11.59 2.42 18.26
N LEU A 336 -11.40 2.92 19.49
CA LEU A 336 -11.44 2.12 20.72
C LEU A 336 -12.79 1.44 20.96
N LYS A 337 -13.89 2.03 20.47
CA LYS A 337 -15.22 1.40 20.52
C LYS A 337 -15.39 0.21 19.59
N LYS A 338 -14.41 -0.06 18.70
CA LYS A 338 -14.45 -1.13 17.70
C LYS A 338 -15.81 -1.16 16.94
N PRO A 339 -16.16 -0.05 16.26
CA PRO A 339 -17.45 0.17 15.63
C PRO A 339 -17.75 -0.91 14.60
N SER A 340 -18.95 -1.47 14.65
CA SER A 340 -19.39 -2.40 13.62
C SER A 340 -19.75 -1.65 12.35
N LEU A 341 -19.16 -2.09 11.23
CA LEU A 341 -19.52 -1.64 9.88
C LEU A 341 -20.46 -2.63 9.18
N SER A 342 -21.17 -3.50 9.92
CA SER A 342 -22.04 -4.57 9.39
C SER A 342 -23.19 -4.13 8.47
N LYS A 343 -23.45 -2.82 8.36
CA LYS A 343 -24.42 -2.28 7.38
C LYS A 343 -23.90 -2.25 5.94
N TYR A 344 -22.61 -2.52 5.75
CA TYR A 344 -21.94 -2.60 4.47
C TYR A 344 -21.44 -4.02 4.25
N ASP A 345 -21.54 -4.50 3.02
CA ASP A 345 -21.03 -5.81 2.61
C ASP A 345 -19.51 -5.77 2.40
N ALA A 346 -18.99 -4.61 1.96
CA ALA A 346 -17.56 -4.38 1.77
C ALA A 346 -17.15 -2.93 2.01
N VAL A 347 -15.90 -2.73 2.40
CA VAL A 347 -15.26 -1.44 2.66
C VAL A 347 -14.06 -1.28 1.72
N PHE A 348 -14.03 -0.16 1.00
CA PHE A 348 -12.90 0.29 0.21
C PHE A 348 -12.14 1.33 1.02
N VAL A 349 -10.86 1.09 1.27
CA VAL A 349 -9.97 2.06 1.89
C VAL A 349 -8.99 2.55 0.83
N ASP A 350 -9.04 3.85 0.57
CA ASP A 350 -8.15 4.56 -0.34
C ASP A 350 -7.22 5.47 0.46
N GLU A 351 -5.99 5.64 0.00
CA GLU A 351 -4.90 6.27 0.76
C GLU A 351 -4.69 5.63 2.14
N ALA A 352 -4.70 4.28 2.20
CA ALA A 352 -4.51 3.54 3.45
C ALA A 352 -3.15 3.86 4.12
N GLN A 353 -2.13 4.23 3.35
CA GLN A 353 -0.83 4.65 3.86
C GLN A 353 -0.86 5.98 4.64
N ASP A 354 -1.81 6.87 4.34
CA ASP A 354 -2.00 8.14 5.05
C ASP A 354 -2.78 7.95 6.36
N CYS A 355 -3.24 6.73 6.63
CA CYS A 355 -3.93 6.41 7.86
C CYS A 355 -2.95 6.34 9.03
N THR A 356 -3.38 6.83 10.18
CA THR A 356 -2.63 6.68 11.43
C THR A 356 -2.58 5.20 11.83
N ARG A 357 -1.53 4.77 12.56
CA ARG A 357 -1.17 3.36 12.81
C ARG A 357 -2.31 2.43 13.26
N GLY A 358 -3.41 2.98 13.78
CA GLY A 358 -4.64 2.27 14.13
C GLY A 358 -5.48 1.73 12.96
N PHE A 359 -5.21 2.13 11.72
CA PHE A 359 -5.88 1.62 10.52
C PHE A 359 -4.80 1.19 9.53
N GLU A 360 -4.37 -0.08 9.61
CA GLU A 360 -3.47 -0.78 8.66
C GLU A 360 -2.48 0.12 7.90
N GLN A 361 -1.39 0.56 8.55
CA GLN A 361 -0.27 1.15 7.81
C GLN A 361 0.34 0.11 6.86
N THR A 362 0.51 0.48 5.60
CA THR A 362 1.23 -0.33 4.62
C THR A 362 2.15 0.58 3.80
N ASP A 363 3.37 0.12 3.49
CA ASP A 363 4.47 0.92 2.92
C ASP A 363 4.30 1.32 1.43
N SER A 364 3.08 1.37 0.89
CA SER A 364 2.82 1.79 -0.49
C SER A 364 1.38 2.27 -0.70
N GLU A 365 1.13 3.02 -1.78
CA GLU A 365 -0.22 3.38 -2.25
C GLU A 365 -1.07 2.12 -2.46
N ASN A 366 -1.80 1.71 -1.42
CA ASN A 366 -2.52 0.45 -1.40
C ASN A 366 -4.00 0.73 -1.22
N LEU A 367 -4.79 0.03 -2.02
CA LEU A 367 -6.20 -0.08 -1.79
C LEU A 367 -6.46 -1.29 -0.89
N VAL A 368 -7.23 -1.13 0.17
CA VAL A 368 -7.67 -2.26 0.99
C VAL A 368 -9.16 -2.49 0.78
N LEU A 369 -9.50 -3.69 0.35
CA LEU A 369 -10.85 -4.22 0.25
C LEU A 369 -11.09 -5.11 1.47
N CYS A 370 -11.90 -4.65 2.42
CA CYS A 370 -12.33 -5.46 3.56
C CYS A 370 -13.76 -5.95 3.33
N TYR A 371 -13.96 -7.27 3.37
CA TYR A 371 -15.27 -7.90 3.14
C TYR A 371 -15.88 -8.41 4.45
N GLY A 372 -17.20 -8.23 4.66
CA GLY A 372 -17.90 -8.76 5.85
C GLY A 372 -17.54 -8.05 7.16
N PRO A 373 -18.11 -8.42 8.33
CA PRO A 373 -18.23 -7.54 9.50
C PRO A 373 -16.86 -7.12 10.03
N VAL A 374 -16.38 -5.97 9.55
CA VAL A 374 -15.11 -5.38 9.93
C VAL A 374 -15.28 -4.81 11.33
N GLY A 375 -15.10 -5.65 12.35
CA GLY A 375 -14.52 -5.15 13.57
C GLY A 375 -13.11 -4.70 13.22
N LEU A 376 -12.73 -3.48 13.60
CA LEU A 376 -11.32 -3.05 13.64
C LEU A 376 -10.59 -3.99 14.60
N ARG A 377 -10.20 -5.17 14.10
CA ARG A 377 -9.31 -6.10 14.78
C ARG A 377 -7.94 -5.86 14.18
N GLU A 378 -7.04 -5.37 15.02
CA GLU A 378 -5.61 -5.53 14.82
C GLU A 378 -5.35 -6.99 14.45
N ARG A 379 -4.68 -7.23 13.31
CA ARG A 379 -3.85 -8.43 13.24
C ARG A 379 -2.74 -8.23 14.25
N SER A 380 -2.90 -8.86 15.41
CA SER A 380 -1.77 -9.47 16.08
C SER A 380 -1.31 -10.60 15.16
N GLU A 381 -0.07 -10.53 14.67
CA GLU A 381 0.93 -11.62 14.64
C GLU A 381 2.17 -11.23 13.81
N PRO A 382 3.33 -11.90 14.03
CA PRO A 382 4.67 -11.33 14.03
C PRO A 382 5.31 -11.04 12.67
#